data_AF-A0A6L2Q1X5-F1
#
_entry.id   AF-A0A6L2Q1X5-F1
#
_cell.length_a   1.000
_cell.length_b   1.000
_cell.length_c   1.000
_cell.angle_alpha   90.00
_cell.angle_beta   90.00
_cell.angle_gamma   90.00
#
_symmetry.space_group_name_H-M   'P 1'
#
loop_
_entity.id
_entity.type
_entity.pdbx_description
1 polymer ?
#
loop_
_entity_poly.entity_id
_entity_poly.type
_entity_poly.pdbx_seq_one_letter_code
_entity_poly.pdbx_strand_id
1 'polypeptide(L)'
;MVNVNDERFSALYSSHHFNIDPTNSHYHKTKGMEALRAEKLHRRQCQVNDITSGVSVMHDYIYTGLWLSAMLCAQNICELNLEVLQKF
;
A
#
# COMPACT_ATOMS: atom_id res chain seq x y z
N MET A 1 12.41 -5.13 -31.17
CA MET A 1 12.08 -4.89 -29.75
C MET A 1 10.68 -4.29 -29.69
N VAL A 2 9.87 -4.62 -28.68
CA VAL A 2 8.53 -4.02 -28.50
C VAL A 2 8.66 -2.75 -27.66
N ASN A 3 7.93 -1.69 -28.02
CA ASN A 3 7.86 -0.47 -27.21
C ASN A 3 6.73 -0.62 -26.19
N VAL A 4 7.08 -0.73 -24.90
CA VAL A 4 6.10 -0.91 -23.81
C VAL A 4 5.30 0.36 -23.48
N ASN A 5 5.76 1.53 -23.96
CA ASN A 5 5.12 2.82 -23.77
C ASN A 5 4.23 3.25 -24.94
N ASP A 6 4.06 2.38 -25.95
CA ASP A 6 3.18 2.66 -27.08
C ASP A 6 1.71 2.63 -26.63
N GLU A 7 0.95 3.66 -27.02
CA GLU A 7 -0.46 3.83 -26.65
C GLU A 7 -1.33 2.64 -27.08
N ARG A 8 -0.96 1.93 -28.15
CA ARG A 8 -1.67 0.73 -28.60
C ARG A 8 -1.69 -0.38 -27.56
N PHE A 9 -0.74 -0.39 -26.62
CA PHE A 9 -0.68 -1.35 -25.52
C PHE A 9 -1.35 -0.85 -24.24
N SER A 10 -1.89 0.38 -24.21
CA SER A 10 -2.57 0.94 -23.04
C SER A 10 -3.69 0.04 -22.50
N ALA A 11 -4.46 -0.57 -23.41
CA ALA A 11 -5.55 -1.49 -23.08
C ALA A 11 -5.08 -2.76 -22.34
N LEU A 12 -3.83 -3.21 -22.56
CA LEU A 12 -3.24 -4.33 -21.82
C LEU A 12 -3.06 -4.00 -20.33
N TYR A 13 -2.88 -2.73 -19.99
CA TYR A 13 -2.64 -2.28 -18.63
C TYR A 13 -3.93 -1.86 -17.92
N SER A 14 -4.91 -1.33 -18.65
CA SER A 14 -6.16 -0.79 -18.10
C SER A 14 -7.34 -1.77 -18.11
N SER A 15 -7.46 -2.63 -19.13
CA SER A 15 -8.63 -3.50 -19.29
C SER A 15 -8.32 -4.96 -18.96
N HIS A 16 -9.24 -5.60 -18.23
CA HIS A 16 -9.13 -7.03 -17.90
C HIS A 16 -9.27 -7.94 -19.13
N HIS A 17 -9.99 -7.48 -20.16
CA HIS A 17 -10.25 -8.26 -21.37
C HIS A 17 -8.97 -8.63 -22.14
N PHE A 18 -7.91 -7.82 -22.01
CA PHE A 18 -6.63 -8.04 -22.69
C PHE A 18 -5.55 -8.55 -21.72
N ASN A 19 -5.95 -9.28 -20.67
CA ASN A 19 -4.98 -9.87 -19.75
C ASN A 19 -4.16 -11.00 -20.41
N ILE A 20 -2.84 -10.92 -20.23
CA ILE A 20 -1.90 -11.92 -20.73
C ILE A 20 -1.86 -13.13 -19.77
N ASP A 21 -2.74 -14.10 -20.00
CA ASP A 21 -2.88 -15.31 -19.19
C ASP A 21 -2.04 -16.48 -19.75
N PRO A 22 -1.06 -17.01 -18.99
CA PRO A 22 -0.26 -18.16 -19.42
C PRO A 22 -1.03 -19.50 -19.47
N THR A 23 -2.26 -19.57 -18.94
CA THR A 23 -3.13 -20.75 -19.05
C THR A 23 -3.91 -20.81 -20.37
N ASN A 24 -3.96 -19.70 -21.11
CA ASN A 24 -4.61 -19.65 -22.42
C ASN A 24 -3.73 -20.36 -23.47
N SER A 25 -4.33 -21.25 -24.28
CA SER A 25 -3.63 -21.97 -25.35
C SER A 25 -2.99 -21.06 -26.41
N HIS A 26 -3.52 -19.85 -26.58
CA HIS A 26 -2.99 -18.82 -27.48
C HIS A 26 -1.84 -17.99 -26.88
N TYR A 27 -1.48 -18.24 -25.62
CA TYR A 27 -0.35 -17.57 -25.01
C TYR A 27 0.97 -18.15 -25.52
N HIS A 28 1.70 -17.33 -26.27
CA HIS A 28 3.07 -17.63 -26.66
C HIS A 28 4.06 -16.83 -25.82
N LYS A 29 4.97 -17.55 -25.14
CA LYS A 29 6.05 -16.94 -24.37
C LYS A 29 7.10 -16.35 -25.33
N THR A 30 6.91 -15.09 -25.70
CA THR A 30 7.86 -14.32 -26.52
C THR A 30 8.52 -13.23 -25.69
N LYS A 31 9.72 -12.80 -26.09
CA LYS A 31 10.43 -11.69 -25.42
C LYS A 31 9.60 -10.40 -25.33
N GLY A 32 8.76 -10.13 -26.33
CA GLY A 32 7.87 -8.97 -26.32
C GLY A 32 6.73 -9.12 -25.31
N MET A 33 6.12 -10.29 -25.24
CA MET A 33 5.05 -10.60 -24.29
C MET A 33 5.54 -10.52 -22.83
N GLU A 34 6.77 -10.99 -22.60
CA GLU A 34 7.43 -10.90 -21.28
C GLU A 34 7.71 -9.45 -20.88
N ALA A 35 8.20 -8.60 -21.80
CA ALA A 35 8.42 -7.19 -21.55
C ALA A 35 7.12 -6.47 -21.16
N LEU A 36 6.02 -6.72 -21.88
CA LEU A 36 4.71 -6.14 -21.57
C LEU A 36 4.18 -6.60 -20.20
N ARG A 37 4.38 -7.88 -19.85
CA ARG A 37 4.00 -8.42 -18.53
C ARG A 37 4.82 -7.79 -17.40
N ALA A 38 6.13 -7.67 -17.58
CA ALA A 38 7.02 -7.05 -16.59
C ALA A 38 6.64 -5.59 -16.34
N GLU A 39 6.37 -4.84 -17.41
CA GLU A 39 5.90 -3.46 -17.33
C GLU A 39 4.58 -3.35 -16.57
N LYS A 40 3.62 -4.26 -16.82
CA LYS A 40 2.35 -4.30 -16.10
C LYS A 40 2.55 -4.52 -14.59
N LEU A 41 3.49 -5.40 -14.22
CA LEU A 41 3.80 -5.66 -12.82
C LEU A 41 4.47 -4.44 -12.17
N HIS A 42 5.40 -3.80 -12.87
CA HIS A 42 6.07 -2.59 -12.42
C HIS A 42 5.07 -1.46 -12.10
N ARG A 43 4.10 -1.22 -13.00
CA ARG A 43 3.04 -0.22 -12.79
C ARG A 43 2.19 -0.48 -11.55
N ARG A 44 1.91 -1.75 -11.24
CA ARG A 44 1.19 -2.13 -10.02
C ARG A 44 1.99 -1.82 -8.76
N GLN A 45 3.29 -2.08 -8.77
CA GLN A 45 4.16 -1.76 -7.64
C GLN A 45 4.22 -0.25 -7.40
N CYS A 46 4.33 0.55 -8.47
CA CYS A 46 4.32 2.00 -8.37
C CYS A 46 3.00 2.54 -7.78
N GLN A 47 1.84 2.06 -8.27
CA GLN A 47 0.54 2.48 -7.73
C GLN A 47 0.34 2.10 -6.26
N VAL A 48 0.83 0.92 -5.86
CA VAL A 48 0.75 0.49 -4.46
C VAL A 48 1.56 1.41 -3.56
N ASN A 49 2.75 1.86 -3.96
CA ASN A 49 3.56 2.77 -3.14
C ASN A 49 2.85 4.10 -2.86
N ASP A 50 2.08 4.63 -3.81
CA ASP A 50 1.32 5.87 -3.63
C ASP A 50 0.15 5.71 -2.64
N ILE A 51 -0.49 4.53 -2.63
CA ILE A 51 -1.59 4.22 -1.70
C ILE A 51 -1.03 3.83 -0.33
N THR A 52 0.01 3.00 -0.30
CA THR A 52 0.63 2.48 0.91
C THR A 52 1.36 3.58 1.68
N SER A 53 1.95 4.58 1.02
CA SER A 53 2.46 5.77 1.71
C SER A 53 1.34 6.54 2.42
N GLY A 54 0.20 6.76 1.76
CA GLY A 54 -0.96 7.39 2.39
C GLY A 54 -1.54 6.58 3.57
N VAL A 55 -1.63 5.25 3.43
CA VAL A 55 -2.14 4.36 4.50
C VAL A 55 -1.16 4.21 5.64
N SER A 56 0.15 4.10 5.37
CA SER A 56 1.19 4.02 6.40
C SER A 56 1.24 5.29 7.22
N VAL A 57 1.15 6.46 6.58
CA VAL A 57 1.09 7.75 7.27
C VAL A 57 -0.16 7.80 8.16
N MET A 58 -1.35 7.44 7.64
CA MET A 58 -2.58 7.39 8.44
C MET A 58 -2.49 6.42 9.62
N HIS A 59 -1.90 5.24 9.42
CA HIS A 59 -1.72 4.24 10.48
C HIS A 59 -0.78 4.76 11.59
N ASP A 60 0.34 5.39 11.22
CA ASP A 60 1.27 6.00 12.18
C ASP A 60 0.60 7.13 12.97
N TYR A 61 -0.20 7.99 12.32
CA TYR A 61 -0.97 9.06 13.01
C TYR A 61 -2.00 8.49 14.00
N ILE A 62 -2.69 7.41 13.67
CA ILE A 62 -3.67 6.79 14.57
C ILE A 62 -2.97 6.15 15.77
N TYR A 63 -1.93 5.34 15.53
CA TYR A 63 -1.21 4.64 16.59
C TYR A 63 -0.47 5.61 17.52
N THR A 64 0.19 6.63 16.98
CA THR A 64 0.86 7.66 17.79
C THR A 64 -0.14 8.51 18.58
N GLY A 65 -1.29 8.86 17.99
CA GLY A 65 -2.34 9.63 18.64
C GLY A 65 -3.03 8.87 19.79
N LEU A 66 -3.41 7.62 19.57
CA LEU A 66 -3.97 6.78 20.64
C LEU A 66 -2.95 6.54 21.77
N TRP A 67 -1.68 6.33 21.43
CA TRP A 67 -0.63 6.10 22.42
C TRP A 67 -0.36 7.34 23.28
N LEU A 68 -0.25 8.54 22.69
CA LEU A 68 -0.11 9.80 23.44
C LEU A 68 -1.31 10.04 24.38
N SER A 69 -2.54 9.77 23.91
CA SER A 69 -3.75 9.91 24.73
C SER A 69 -3.76 8.93 25.90
N ALA A 70 -3.35 7.67 25.68
CA ALA A 70 -3.25 6.68 26.74
C ALA A 70 -2.19 7.07 27.79
N MET A 71 -1.05 7.62 27.36
CA MET A 71 -0.01 8.11 28.26
C MET A 71 -0.46 9.32 29.09
N LEU A 72 -1.13 10.31 28.48
CA LEU A 72 -1.69 11.45 29.22
C LEU A 72 -2.74 11.02 30.26
N CYS A 73 -3.53 9.99 29.94
CA CYS A 73 -4.49 9.42 30.87
C CYS A 73 -3.79 8.73 32.05
N ALA A 74 -2.75 7.93 31.77
CA ALA A 74 -1.95 7.29 32.81
C ALA A 74 -1.25 8.30 33.73
N GLN A 75 -0.75 9.42 33.18
CA GLN A 75 -0.14 10.49 33.96
C GLN A 75 -1.14 11.12 34.94
N ASN A 76 -2.36 11.43 34.48
CA ASN A 76 -3.43 11.98 35.33
C ASN A 76 -3.90 10.99 36.41
N ILE A 77 -3.96 9.69 36.12
CA ILE A 77 -4.33 8.66 37.11
C ILE A 77 -3.28 8.53 38.22
N CYS A 78 -1.99 8.70 37.90
CA CYS A 78 -0.91 8.68 38.89
C CYS A 78 -0.93 9.89 39.84
N GLU A 79 -1.28 11.09 39.35
CA GLU A 79 -1.39 12.28 40.21
C GLU A 79 -2.58 12.21 41.19
N LEU A 80 -3.70 11.60 40.77
CA LEU A 80 -4.87 11.38 41.64
C LEU A 80 -4.61 10.41 42.81
N ASN A 81 -3.63 9.51 42.70
CA ASN A 81 -3.30 8.55 43.75
C ASN A 81 -2.36 9.12 44.82
N LEU A 82 -1.62 10.19 44.51
CA LEU A 82 -0.71 10.83 45.46
C LEU A 82 -1.44 11.79 46.41
N GLU A 83 -2.47 12.50 45.95
CA GLU A 83 -3.29 13.36 46.82
C GLU A 83 -4.17 12.59 47.81
N VAL A 84 -4.58 11.36 47.47
CA VAL A 84 -5.37 10.49 48.36
C VAL A 84 -4.49 9.84 49.43
N LEU A 85 -3.21 9.55 49.13
CA LEU A 85 -2.25 8.99 50.08
C LEU A 85 -1.60 10.02 51.01
N GLN A 86 -1.69 11.33 50.73
CA GLN A 86 -1.28 12.39 51.66
C GLN A 86 -2.38 12.80 52.66
N LYS A 87 -3.58 12.21 52.58
CA LYS A 87 -4.70 12.43 53.52
C LYS A 87 -4.90 11.30 54.55
N PHE A 88 -3.99 10.33 54.61
CA PHE A 88 -3.94 9.33 55.69
C PHE A 88 -2.66 9.49 56.52
#